data_AF-A0A5N4E790-F1
#
_entry.id   AF-A0A5N4E790-F1
#
_cell.length_a   1.000
_cell.length_b   1.000
_cell.length_c   1.000
_cell.angle_alpha   90.00
_cell.angle_beta   90.00
_cell.angle_gamma   90.00
#
_symmetry.space_group_name_H-M   'P 1'
#
loop_
_entity.id
_entity.type
_entity.pdbx_description
1 polymer ?
#
loop_
_entity_poly.entity_id
_entity_poly.type
_entity_poly.pdbx_seq_one_letter_code
_entity_poly.pdbx_strand_id
1 'polypeptide(L)'
;MISIVEDYKPPFYDVVPNDPSFEDMRKVVCVDQQRPNIPNRWFSDPTLTSLAKLMKECWYQNPSARLTALRIKKTLTKIDNSLDKLKTDC
;
A
#
# COMPACT_ATOMS: atom_id res chain seq x y z
N MET A 1 1.13 25.70 3.74
CA MET A 1 0.93 24.78 2.60
C MET A 1 -0.26 23.90 2.91
N ILE A 2 -1.29 23.92 2.07
CA ILE A 2 -2.47 23.06 2.24
C ILE A 2 -2.03 21.63 1.93
N SER A 3 -2.02 20.76 2.93
CA SER A 3 -1.82 19.32 2.72
C SER A 3 -3.04 18.79 1.99
N ILE A 4 -2.89 18.41 0.73
CA ILE A 4 -3.95 17.74 -0.02
C ILE A 4 -4.00 16.30 0.49
N VAL A 5 -4.86 16.05 1.48
CA VAL A 5 -5.22 14.70 1.90
C VAL A 5 -6.12 14.13 0.81
N GLU A 6 -5.82 12.92 0.34
CA GLU A 6 -6.69 12.26 -0.63
C GLU A 6 -7.97 11.82 0.08
N ASP A 7 -9.10 11.96 -0.61
CA ASP A 7 -10.35 11.40 -0.12
C ASP A 7 -10.21 9.89 0.05
N TYR A 8 -10.87 9.37 1.08
CA TYR A 8 -10.97 7.93 1.26
C TYR A 8 -11.60 7.28 0.02
N LYS A 9 -10.95 6.20 -0.45
CA LYS A 9 -11.46 5.33 -1.52
C LYS A 9 -11.18 3.87 -1.17
N PRO A 10 -12.08 2.93 -1.53
CA PRO A 10 -11.78 1.51 -1.43
C PRO A 10 -10.66 1.10 -2.43
N PRO A 11 -9.95 -0.02 -2.21
CA PRO A 11 -9.03 -0.57 -3.19
C PRO A 11 -9.75 -0.83 -4.53
N PHE A 12 -9.07 -0.55 -5.64
CA PHE A 12 -9.59 -0.74 -7.00
C PHE A 12 -10.77 0.16 -7.42
N TYR A 13 -11.11 1.20 -6.64
CA TYR A 13 -12.25 2.09 -6.92
C TYR A 13 -12.28 2.71 -8.33
N ASP A 14 -11.12 2.81 -8.98
CA ASP A 14 -10.88 3.41 -10.28
C ASP A 14 -11.01 2.40 -11.45
N VAL A 15 -11.06 1.11 -11.14
CA VAL A 15 -10.99 0.03 -12.14
C VAL A 15 -12.10 -1.02 -12.01
N VAL A 16 -12.96 -0.92 -10.98
CA VAL A 16 -14.16 -1.76 -10.81
C VAL A 16 -15.37 -0.92 -10.41
N PRO A 17 -16.62 -1.36 -10.68
CA PRO A 17 -17.82 -0.69 -10.19
C PRO A 17 -17.89 -0.74 -8.64
N ASN A 18 -18.78 0.07 -8.06
CA ASN A 18 -18.93 0.17 -6.60
C ASN A 18 -19.29 -1.16 -5.92
N ASP A 19 -20.10 -1.99 -6.60
CA ASP A 19 -20.47 -3.34 -6.17
C ASP A 19 -19.98 -4.36 -7.23
N PRO A 20 -18.71 -4.79 -7.18
CA PRO A 20 -18.10 -5.60 -8.23
C PRO A 20 -18.49 -7.08 -8.13
N SER A 21 -18.70 -7.71 -9.28
CA SER A 21 -18.88 -9.14 -9.37
C SER A 21 -17.55 -9.90 -9.18
N PHE A 22 -17.64 -11.21 -9.01
CA PHE A 22 -16.45 -12.07 -9.01
C PHE A 22 -15.65 -11.97 -10.32
N GLU A 23 -16.33 -11.82 -11.46
CA GLU A 23 -15.68 -11.72 -12.76
C GLU A 23 -14.91 -10.40 -12.91
N ASP A 24 -15.47 -9.29 -12.44
CA ASP A 24 -14.80 -7.98 -12.46
C ASP A 24 -13.49 -8.04 -11.67
N MET A 25 -13.55 -8.58 -10.44
CA MET A 25 -12.36 -8.72 -9.58
C MET A 25 -11.35 -9.71 -10.14
N ARG A 26 -11.80 -10.84 -10.71
CA ARG A 26 -10.92 -11.83 -11.37
C ARG A 26 -10.17 -11.20 -12.53
N LYS A 27 -10.88 -10.44 -13.37
CA LYS A 27 -10.28 -9.76 -14.52
C LYS A 27 -9.20 -8.79 -14.07
N VAL A 28 -9.51 -7.87 -13.14
CA VAL A 28 -8.56 -6.83 -12.70
C VAL A 28 -7.37 -7.43 -11.94
N VAL A 29 -7.61 -8.32 -10.98
CA VAL A 29 -6.56 -8.78 -10.03
C VAL A 29 -5.77 -9.96 -10.55
N CYS A 30 -6.43 -10.92 -11.21
CA CYS A 30 -5.81 -12.18 -11.60
C CYS A 30 -5.35 -12.20 -13.06
N VAL A 31 -6.17 -11.65 -13.97
CA VAL A 31 -5.87 -11.64 -15.42
C VAL A 31 -4.99 -10.45 -15.77
N ASP A 32 -5.45 -9.24 -15.47
CA ASP A 32 -4.75 -8.00 -15.79
C ASP A 32 -3.65 -7.67 -14.76
N GLN A 33 -3.59 -8.44 -13.65
CA GLN A 33 -2.59 -8.35 -12.58
C GLN A 33 -2.42 -6.96 -11.98
N GLN A 34 -3.49 -6.16 -12.02
CA GLN A 34 -3.46 -4.79 -11.48
C GLN A 34 -3.41 -4.81 -9.95
N ARG A 35 -2.90 -3.72 -9.40
CA ARG A 35 -2.81 -3.46 -7.96
C ARG A 35 -3.24 -2.03 -7.69
N PRO A 36 -3.76 -1.72 -6.48
CA PRO A 36 -4.12 -0.36 -6.14
C PRO A 36 -2.99 0.63 -6.40
N ASN A 37 -3.28 1.74 -7.08
CA ASN A 37 -2.28 2.73 -7.41
C ASN A 37 -1.70 3.36 -6.13
N ILE A 38 -0.37 3.53 -6.08
CA ILE A 38 0.31 4.24 -4.99
C ILE A 38 0.73 5.60 -5.54
N PRO A 39 0.19 6.71 -5.01
CA PRO A 39 0.50 8.05 -5.50
C PRO A 39 2.01 8.35 -5.45
N ASN A 40 2.55 8.92 -6.53
CA ASN A 40 4.00 9.20 -6.64
C ASN A 40 4.54 10.07 -5.49
N ARG A 41 3.71 10.95 -4.91
CA ARG A 41 4.07 11.79 -3.77
C ARG A 41 4.48 11.00 -2.52
N TRP A 42 4.01 9.76 -2.35
CA TRP A 42 4.43 8.91 -1.24
C TRP A 42 5.93 8.61 -1.28
N PHE A 43 6.55 8.64 -2.46
CA PHE A 43 7.99 8.42 -2.61
C PHE A 43 8.84 9.63 -2.20
N SER A 44 8.22 10.78 -1.89
CA SER A 44 8.91 11.95 -1.34
C SER A 44 9.07 11.88 0.18
N ASP A 45 8.31 11.01 0.86
CA ASP A 45 8.41 10.77 2.30
C ASP A 45 9.00 9.38 2.59
N PRO A 46 10.07 9.25 3.38
CA PRO A 46 10.71 7.95 3.66
C PRO A 46 9.80 6.93 4.36
N THR A 47 8.86 7.41 5.19
CA THR A 47 7.92 6.55 5.92
C THR A 47 6.88 5.98 4.97
N LEU A 48 6.24 6.83 4.17
CA LEU A 48 5.27 6.43 3.15
C LEU A 48 5.92 5.58 2.06
N THR A 49 7.18 5.85 1.69
CA THR A 49 7.97 4.99 0.79
C THR A 49 8.12 3.58 1.37
N SER A 50 8.45 3.48 2.66
CA SER A 50 8.63 2.19 3.34
C SER A 50 7.31 1.43 3.44
N LEU A 51 6.20 2.14 3.72
CA LEU A 51 4.86 1.57 3.72
C LEU A 51 4.44 1.10 2.31
N ALA A 52 4.71 1.88 1.27
CA ALA A 52 4.43 1.52 -0.12
C ALA A 52 5.16 0.23 -0.55
N LYS A 53 6.44 0.09 -0.15
CA LYS A 53 7.22 -1.14 -0.38
C LYS A 53 6.60 -2.33 0.35
N LEU A 54 6.20 -2.15 1.61
CA LEU A 54 5.55 -3.19 2.41
C LEU A 54 4.24 -3.67 1.76
N MET A 55 3.38 -2.74 1.34
CA MET A 55 2.15 -3.07 0.59
C MET A 55 2.47 -3.84 -0.68
N LYS A 56 3.52 -3.43 -1.41
CA LYS A 56 3.96 -4.10 -2.63
C LYS A 56 4.40 -5.55 -2.42
N GLU A 57 5.07 -5.84 -1.31
CA GLU A 57 5.47 -7.20 -0.98
C GLU A 57 4.30 -8.08 -0.48
N CYS A 58 3.25 -7.46 0.07
CA CYS A 58 2.06 -8.17 0.53
C CYS A 58 1.15 -8.64 -0.62
N TRP A 59 1.11 -7.90 -1.72
CA TRP A 59 0.17 -8.17 -2.81
C TRP A 59 0.75 -9.00 -3.97
N TYR A 60 1.88 -9.70 -3.77
CA TYR A 60 2.48 -10.51 -4.83
C TYR A 60 1.51 -11.55 -5.38
N GLN A 61 1.61 -11.81 -6.69
CA GLN A 61 0.78 -12.82 -7.35
C GLN A 61 1.08 -14.21 -6.78
N ASN A 62 2.36 -14.54 -6.61
CA ASN A 62 2.79 -15.77 -5.96
C ASN A 62 2.56 -15.67 -4.43
N PRO A 63 1.69 -16.51 -3.84
CA PRO A 63 1.44 -16.49 -2.40
C PRO A 63 2.68 -16.74 -1.54
N SER A 64 3.61 -17.59 -2.00
CA SER A 64 4.83 -17.93 -1.26
C SER A 64 5.84 -16.78 -1.20
N ALA A 65 5.71 -15.78 -2.10
CA ALA A 65 6.54 -14.58 -2.08
C ALA A 65 6.01 -13.50 -1.11
N ARG A 66 4.78 -13.66 -0.61
CA ARG A 66 4.16 -12.69 0.29
C ARG A 66 4.78 -12.73 1.67
N LEU A 67 4.76 -11.58 2.33
CA LEU A 67 5.26 -11.46 3.69
C LEU A 67 4.36 -12.20 4.69
N THR A 68 4.98 -12.79 5.70
CA THR A 68 4.24 -13.31 6.86
C THR A 68 3.80 -12.18 7.77
N ALA A 69 2.72 -12.38 8.53
CA ALA A 69 2.24 -11.39 9.51
C ALA A 69 3.34 -10.97 10.51
N LEU A 70 4.20 -11.90 10.95
CA LEU A 70 5.32 -11.58 11.83
C LEU A 70 6.34 -10.65 11.16
N ARG A 71 6.64 -10.88 9.87
CA ARG A 71 7.55 -10.02 9.10
C ARG A 71 6.95 -8.63 8.93
N ILE A 72 5.66 -8.53 8.59
CA ILE A 72 4.93 -7.26 8.49
C ILE A 72 5.01 -6.49 9.81
N LYS A 73 4.69 -7.12 10.95
CA LYS A 73 4.78 -6.50 12.28
C LYS A 73 6.17 -5.96 12.57
N LYS A 74 7.22 -6.77 12.36
CA LYS A 74 8.62 -6.35 12.59
C LYS A 74 9.01 -5.15 11.71
N THR A 75 8.56 -5.12 10.45
CA THR A 75 8.83 -4.00 9.55
C THR A 75 8.09 -2.73 10.00
N LEU A 76 6.81 -2.85 10.40
CA LEU A 76 6.04 -1.71 10.91
C LEU A 76 6.68 -1.11 12.17
N THR A 77 7.12 -1.94 13.13
CA THR A 77 7.85 -1.44 14.32
C THR A 77 9.13 -0.71 13.94
N LYS A 78 9.85 -1.14 12.90
CA LYS A 78 11.04 -0.41 12.41
C LYS A 78 10.69 0.94 11.80
N ILE A 79 9.59 1.00 11.04
CA ILE A 79 9.09 2.25 10.44
C ILE A 79 8.70 3.23 11.55
N ASP A 80 7.95 2.76 12.55
CA ASP A 80 7.51 3.54 13.72
C ASP A 80 8.69 4.12 14.51
N ASN A 81 9.67 3.27 14.85
CA ASN A 81 10.90 3.73 15.52
C ASN A 81 11.72 4.75 14.70
N SER A 82 11.55 4.78 13.36
CA SER A 82 12.23 5.75 12.49
C SER A 82 11.47 7.08 12.44
N LEU A 83 10.16 7.07 12.62
CA LEU A 83 9.34 8.28 12.77
C LEU A 83 9.67 9.05 14.05
N ASP A 84 9.87 8.33 15.15
CA ASP A 84 10.18 8.97 16.44
C ASP A 84 11.53 9.69 16.42
N LYS A 85 12.49 9.20 15.64
CA LYS A 85 13.77 9.89 15.44
C LYS A 85 13.59 11.22 14.70
N LEU A 86 12.81 11.22 13.62
CA LEU A 86 12.53 12.44 12.84
C LEU A 86 11.79 13.52 13.65
N LYS A 87 10.95 13.13 14.62
CA LYS A 87 10.28 14.06 15.54
C LYS A 87 11.21 14.65 16.60
N THR A 88 12.31 13.96 16.93
CA THR A 88 13.25 14.39 17.96
C THR A 88 14.31 15.34 17.40
N ASP A 89 14.51 15.34 16.07
CA ASP A 89 15.47 16.18 15.34
C ASP A 89 14.85 17.49 14.77
N CYS A 90 13.60 17.82 15.14
CA CYS A 90 12.92 19.09 14.87
C CYS A 90 12.62 19.83 16.17
#